data_AF-A0A8J4R7M0-F1
#
_entry.id   AF-A0A8J4R7M0-F1
#
_cell.length_a   1.000
_cell.length_b   1.000
_cell.length_c   1.000
_cell.angle_alpha   90.00
_cell.angle_beta   90.00
_cell.angle_gamma   90.00
#
_symmetry.space_group_name_H-M   'P 1'
#
loop_
_entity.id
_entity.type
_entity.pdbx_description
1 polymer ?
#
loop_
_entity_poly.entity_id
_entity_poly.type
_entity_poly.pdbx_seq_one_letter_code
_entity_poly.pdbx_strand_id
1 'polypeptide(L)'
;MGEKKDSLEDPTKQNQHVGKQLPDNPDIDMQFLSAPIKSAVDKYQLVPEFLKVRGLVKQHLDSFNYFVNIGIKKIVRANDRIESSLDPSVYVRFKNVRIGKPSVPSDGVDDEICPQFCRLSDMTYAAPILVNVEYNTQGNNPQKTRFEKNDVNIGRMPIMLRSCCCVLYGKDEAELARLGECPLDPGGYFVIKGTEKVMLIQEQLSKNRIIIDSDKKGNINASVTSSTEDRKSKTVILMEKGKMYLHLNMFSEKIPIMVVMKAMGMESDQEVVQMVGRDPRYSAVLLPSIEECANKGIFTKQQALEYLDPKAKRTYASASEKGALPVLRDMFLANVPVRHGSFRAKCIYVAVMLRRVIDAFLNKDTMDDKDYVGNKRLELSGQLISLLFEDLFKTMIDNVKKKMDEIMGKPSRSSRFDPVPYLCGDSITNGLERTLSTGNFNVKRFRMDRKGMTQVLARLSFIAALGHMTRISPQFEKSRKVSGPRALQPSQWGMLCPCDTPEGEACGLVKNLALMTHVTTDEEEGPLISLCYYLGVEDLELLSGEELHTPNSFLVIFNGLILGKHRRPQHFAATMRKLRRAGKIGEFVSVYVNEKQYIKS
;
A
#
# COMPACT_ATOMS: atom_id res chain seq x y z
N MET A 1 -24.53 0.85 -57.91
CA MET A 1 -25.03 -0.20 -56.99
C MET A 1 -23.88 -1.18 -56.84
N GLY A 2 -23.14 -1.32 -55.75
CA GLY A 2 -23.37 -0.99 -54.35
C GLY A 2 -22.81 -2.17 -53.55
N GLU A 3 -21.49 -2.36 -53.54
CA GLU A 3 -20.82 -3.38 -52.71
C GLU A 3 -20.13 -2.69 -51.53
N LYS A 4 -20.64 -2.95 -50.32
CA LYS A 4 -20.05 -2.53 -49.05
C LYS A 4 -18.88 -3.47 -48.73
N LYS A 5 -17.68 -2.91 -48.56
CA LYS A 5 -16.58 -3.53 -47.82
C LYS A 5 -16.68 -3.07 -46.36
N ASP A 6 -16.84 -4.04 -45.47
CA ASP A 6 -16.73 -3.85 -44.02
C ASP A 6 -15.27 -3.55 -43.64
N SER A 7 -15.03 -2.37 -43.09
CA SER A 7 -13.79 -2.03 -42.39
C SER A 7 -13.98 -2.31 -40.90
N LEU A 8 -13.19 -3.24 -40.38
CA LEU A 8 -13.01 -3.50 -38.95
C LEU A 8 -12.54 -2.21 -38.24
N GLU A 9 -13.34 -1.72 -37.30
CA GLU A 9 -12.94 -0.66 -36.38
C GLU A 9 -12.06 -1.22 -35.25
N ASP A 10 -10.93 -0.56 -35.07
CA ASP A 10 -9.88 -0.80 -34.09
C ASP A 10 -10.34 -0.35 -32.67
N PRO A 11 -10.37 -1.23 -31.63
CA PRO A 11 -10.96 -0.91 -30.33
C PRO A 11 -10.08 0.00 -29.43
N THR A 12 -9.04 0.63 -29.99
CA THR A 12 -8.04 1.40 -29.24
C THR A 12 -8.36 2.88 -29.05
N LYS A 13 -9.50 3.39 -29.56
CA LYS A 13 -9.85 4.84 -29.49
C LYS A 13 -10.79 5.28 -28.37
N GLN A 14 -11.22 4.40 -27.44
CA GLN A 14 -12.16 4.81 -26.37
C GLN A 14 -11.55 5.14 -24.99
N ASN A 15 -10.21 5.14 -24.83
CA ASN A 15 -9.57 5.32 -23.51
C ASN A 15 -8.76 6.61 -23.33
N GLN A 16 -9.05 7.70 -24.06
CA GLN A 16 -8.27 8.95 -23.96
C GLN A 16 -8.90 10.13 -23.19
N HIS A 17 -10.04 9.97 -22.51
CA HIS A 17 -10.60 11.04 -21.68
C HIS A 17 -10.97 10.57 -20.27
N VAL A 18 -9.97 10.29 -19.44
CA VAL A 18 -10.13 10.27 -17.97
C VAL A 18 -8.96 11.02 -17.30
N GLY A 19 -8.68 12.22 -17.79
CA GLY A 19 -8.15 13.28 -16.94
C GLY A 19 -9.35 14.12 -16.49
N LYS A 20 -10.09 13.67 -15.47
CA LYS A 20 -11.13 14.52 -14.89
C LYS A 20 -10.42 15.69 -14.21
N GLN A 21 -10.46 16.84 -14.87
CA GLN A 21 -10.37 18.14 -14.22
C GLN A 21 -11.25 18.09 -12.97
N LEU A 22 -10.69 18.53 -11.84
CA LEU A 22 -11.48 18.96 -10.69
C LEU A 22 -12.61 19.86 -11.22
N PRO A 23 -13.81 19.89 -10.60
CA PRO A 23 -14.79 20.90 -10.98
C PRO A 23 -14.09 22.26 -10.90
N ASP A 24 -13.97 22.94 -12.04
CA ASP A 24 -13.51 24.31 -12.11
C ASP A 24 -14.45 25.11 -11.23
N ASN A 25 -13.99 25.41 -10.01
CA ASN A 25 -14.71 26.32 -9.15
C ASN A 25 -14.60 27.69 -9.85
N PRO A 26 -15.70 28.31 -10.29
CA PRO A 26 -15.65 29.51 -11.14
C PRO A 26 -15.02 30.73 -10.44
N ASP A 27 -14.72 30.62 -9.14
CA ASP A 27 -14.12 31.66 -8.31
C ASP A 27 -12.58 31.63 -8.22
N ILE A 28 -11.88 30.72 -8.91
CA ILE A 28 -10.42 30.58 -8.77
C ILE A 28 -9.70 31.04 -10.05
N ASP A 29 -9.25 32.29 -10.07
CA ASP A 29 -8.41 32.84 -11.15
C ASP A 29 -6.96 32.31 -11.07
N MET A 30 -6.67 31.28 -11.88
CA MET A 30 -5.33 30.69 -11.98
C MET A 30 -4.27 31.65 -12.54
N GLN A 31 -4.67 32.66 -13.33
CA GLN A 31 -3.74 33.66 -13.87
C GLN A 31 -3.32 34.66 -12.78
N PHE A 32 -4.26 35.06 -11.92
CA PHE A 32 -3.95 35.87 -10.73
C PHE A 32 -3.03 35.14 -9.76
N LEU A 33 -3.27 33.85 -9.50
CA LEU A 33 -2.48 33.05 -8.55
C LEU A 33 -1.05 32.74 -9.03
N SER A 34 -0.82 32.73 -10.35
CA SER A 34 0.51 32.50 -10.93
C SER A 34 1.30 33.79 -11.16
N ALA A 35 0.68 34.96 -10.94
CA ALA A 35 1.35 36.24 -11.01
C ALA A 35 2.42 36.35 -9.91
N PRO A 36 3.59 36.95 -10.20
CA PRO A 36 4.62 37.16 -9.19
C PRO A 36 4.09 38.06 -8.07
N ILE A 37 4.18 37.55 -6.84
CA ILE A 37 3.75 38.26 -5.63
C ILE A 37 4.64 39.51 -5.43
N LYS A 38 4.02 40.69 -5.31
CA LYS A 38 4.72 41.99 -5.26
C LYS A 38 5.54 42.17 -3.97
N SER A 39 5.06 41.65 -2.84
CA SER A 39 5.76 41.74 -1.54
C SER A 39 5.87 40.38 -0.83
N ALA A 40 6.86 40.22 0.05
CA ALA A 40 6.97 39.01 0.87
C ALA A 40 5.79 38.85 1.85
N VAL A 41 5.12 39.96 2.19
CA VAL A 41 3.96 39.99 3.09
C VAL A 41 2.77 39.31 2.43
N ASP A 42 2.52 39.56 1.15
CA ASP A 42 1.34 39.02 0.45
C ASP A 42 1.34 37.49 0.29
N LYS A 43 2.47 36.82 0.60
CA LYS A 43 2.56 35.35 0.58
C LYS A 43 1.56 34.65 1.50
N TYR A 44 1.09 35.30 2.58
CA TYR A 44 0.11 34.69 3.50
C TYR A 44 -1.22 34.38 2.79
N GLN A 45 -1.55 35.09 1.71
CA GLN A 45 -2.79 34.90 0.94
C GLN A 45 -2.88 33.51 0.32
N LEU A 46 -1.76 32.79 0.18
CA LEU A 46 -1.75 31.41 -0.28
C LEU A 46 -2.36 30.43 0.74
N VAL A 47 -2.37 30.77 2.04
CA VAL A 47 -2.86 29.86 3.09
C VAL A 47 -4.38 29.70 3.04
N PRO A 48 -5.20 30.78 3.01
CA PRO A 48 -6.65 30.63 2.83
C PRO A 48 -7.01 29.89 1.54
N GLU A 49 -6.33 30.18 0.43
CA GLU A 49 -6.60 29.51 -0.85
C GLU A 49 -6.24 28.02 -0.81
N PHE A 50 -5.12 27.66 -0.18
CA PHE A 50 -4.78 26.26 0.08
C PHE A 50 -5.87 25.58 0.90
N LEU A 51 -6.39 26.23 1.95
CA LEU A 51 -7.43 25.66 2.80
C LEU A 51 -8.81 25.59 2.13
N LYS A 52 -9.15 26.50 1.22
CA LYS A 52 -10.39 26.41 0.41
C LYS A 52 -10.38 25.15 -0.46
N VAL A 53 -9.25 24.86 -1.10
CA VAL A 53 -9.13 23.71 -2.01
C VAL A 53 -8.89 22.41 -1.25
N ARG A 54 -7.98 22.43 -0.28
CA ARG A 54 -7.49 21.23 0.41
C ARG A 54 -8.13 20.99 1.77
N GLY A 55 -8.73 21.97 2.43
CA GLY A 55 -9.35 21.79 3.75
C GLY A 55 -8.40 21.25 4.83
N LEU A 56 -8.95 21.02 6.04
CA LEU A 56 -8.20 20.51 7.20
C LEU A 56 -8.39 19.02 7.47
N VAL A 57 -9.45 18.44 6.90
CA VAL A 57 -9.89 17.04 7.15
C VAL A 57 -9.90 16.22 5.86
N LYS A 58 -9.43 16.81 4.76
CA LYS A 58 -9.49 16.21 3.44
C LYS A 58 -8.61 14.98 3.30
N GLN A 59 -7.57 14.82 4.12
CA GLN A 59 -6.81 13.56 4.22
C GLN A 59 -7.71 12.35 4.49
N HIS A 60 -8.77 12.50 5.29
CA HIS A 60 -9.75 11.42 5.50
C HIS A 60 -10.68 11.29 4.31
N LEU A 61 -11.23 12.41 3.83
CA LEU A 61 -12.20 12.43 2.74
C LEU A 61 -11.62 11.91 1.42
N ASP A 62 -10.47 12.43 0.98
CA ASP A 62 -9.81 12.03 -0.26
C ASP A 62 -9.38 10.56 -0.21
N SER A 63 -8.87 10.11 0.94
CA SER A 63 -8.51 8.69 1.11
C SER A 63 -9.73 7.77 0.98
N PHE A 64 -10.84 8.13 1.64
CA PHE A 64 -12.08 7.35 1.54
C PHE A 64 -12.70 7.42 0.14
N ASN A 65 -12.73 8.61 -0.47
CA ASN A 65 -13.21 8.81 -1.84
C ASN A 65 -12.40 8.00 -2.85
N TYR A 66 -11.07 7.94 -2.71
CA TYR A 66 -10.22 7.12 -3.54
C TYR A 66 -10.55 5.63 -3.39
N PHE A 67 -10.75 5.15 -2.14
CA PHE A 67 -11.17 3.77 -1.89
C PHE A 67 -12.51 3.45 -2.56
N VAL A 68 -13.54 4.28 -2.36
CA VAL A 68 -14.88 4.05 -2.91
C VAL A 68 -14.91 4.08 -4.44
N ASN A 69 -14.14 4.97 -5.07
CA ASN A 69 -14.19 5.14 -6.52
C ASN A 69 -13.26 4.18 -7.29
N ILE A 70 -12.08 3.89 -6.74
CA ILE A 70 -10.99 3.17 -7.40
C ILE A 70 -10.61 1.91 -6.61
N GLY A 71 -10.34 2.04 -5.31
CA GLY A 71 -9.83 0.94 -4.47
C GLY A 71 -10.74 -0.30 -4.46
N ILE A 72 -12.04 -0.12 -4.25
CA ILE A 72 -13.02 -1.22 -4.23
C ILE A 72 -13.06 -1.97 -5.57
N LYS A 73 -12.92 -1.25 -6.69
CA LYS A 73 -12.89 -1.86 -8.03
C LYS A 73 -11.61 -2.66 -8.25
N LYS A 74 -10.46 -2.17 -7.76
CA LYS A 74 -9.19 -2.92 -7.82
C LYS A 74 -9.31 -4.24 -7.06
N ILE A 75 -9.89 -4.23 -5.86
CA ILE A 75 -10.11 -5.43 -5.03
C ILE A 75 -11.00 -6.46 -5.74
N VAL A 76 -12.13 -6.01 -6.28
CA VAL A 76 -13.08 -6.89 -6.98
C VAL A 76 -12.49 -7.44 -8.27
N ARG A 77 -11.73 -6.64 -9.03
CA ARG A 77 -11.02 -7.11 -10.24
C ARG A 77 -9.93 -8.14 -9.93
N ALA A 78 -9.23 -7.99 -8.82
CA ALA A 78 -8.20 -8.95 -8.39
C ALA A 78 -8.80 -10.31 -7.98
N ASN A 79 -10.08 -10.35 -7.60
CA ASN A 79 -10.79 -11.55 -7.17
C ASN A 79 -12.09 -11.72 -7.99
N ASP A 80 -11.99 -11.54 -9.32
CA ASP A 80 -13.16 -11.41 -10.17
C ASP A 80 -13.93 -12.71 -10.38
N ARG A 81 -13.34 -13.88 -10.13
CA ARG A 81 -13.96 -15.18 -10.41
C ARG A 81 -13.90 -16.14 -9.24
N ILE A 82 -15.05 -16.77 -8.97
CA ILE A 82 -15.23 -17.89 -8.05
C ILE A 82 -15.52 -19.12 -8.89
N GLU A 83 -14.70 -20.16 -8.75
CA GLU A 83 -14.85 -21.44 -9.47
C GLU A 83 -15.05 -22.58 -8.47
N SER A 84 -15.94 -23.52 -8.80
CA SER A 84 -16.11 -24.75 -8.02
C SER A 84 -14.88 -25.64 -8.16
N SER A 85 -14.54 -26.32 -7.07
CA SER A 85 -13.43 -27.28 -7.04
C SER A 85 -13.79 -28.60 -7.73
N LEU A 86 -15.09 -28.90 -7.86
CA LEU A 86 -15.61 -30.15 -8.43
C LEU A 86 -15.88 -30.03 -9.94
N ASP A 87 -16.35 -28.87 -10.38
CA ASP A 87 -16.65 -28.59 -11.79
C ASP A 87 -16.30 -27.13 -12.15
N PRO A 88 -15.16 -26.88 -12.81
CA PRO A 88 -14.72 -25.54 -13.21
C PRO A 88 -15.66 -24.82 -14.18
N SER A 89 -16.59 -25.54 -14.82
CA SER A 89 -17.57 -24.93 -15.74
C SER A 89 -18.63 -24.10 -15.01
N VAL A 90 -18.83 -24.36 -13.72
CA VAL A 90 -19.73 -23.60 -12.85
C VAL A 90 -18.91 -22.55 -12.14
N TYR A 91 -19.23 -21.29 -12.40
CA TYR A 91 -18.50 -20.15 -11.87
C TYR A 91 -19.42 -18.96 -11.61
N VAL A 92 -18.97 -18.08 -10.73
CA VAL A 92 -19.53 -16.74 -10.49
C VAL A 92 -18.44 -15.73 -10.81
N ARG A 93 -18.76 -14.72 -11.61
CA ARG A 93 -17.84 -13.66 -12.02
C ARG A 93 -18.40 -12.30 -11.66
N PHE A 94 -17.60 -11.47 -11.00
CA PHE A 94 -17.91 -10.09 -10.70
C PHE A 94 -17.47 -9.17 -11.85
N LYS A 95 -18.41 -8.49 -12.51
CA LYS A 95 -18.10 -7.56 -13.61
C LYS A 95 -17.77 -6.16 -13.11
N ASN A 96 -18.57 -5.65 -12.18
CA ASN A 96 -18.43 -4.30 -11.67
C ASN A 96 -18.97 -4.20 -10.23
N VAL A 97 -18.51 -3.18 -9.50
CA VAL A 97 -18.93 -2.85 -8.14
C VAL A 97 -19.15 -1.35 -8.03
N ARG A 98 -20.22 -0.95 -7.33
CA ARG A 98 -20.51 0.42 -6.97
C ARG A 98 -21.10 0.50 -5.58
N ILE A 99 -20.85 1.62 -4.91
CA ILE A 99 -21.50 1.94 -3.64
C ILE A 99 -22.68 2.85 -3.97
N GLY A 100 -23.87 2.48 -3.51
CA GLY A 100 -25.10 3.25 -3.66
C GLY A 100 -25.12 4.48 -2.77
N LYS A 101 -26.31 5.04 -2.58
CA LYS A 101 -26.53 6.11 -1.61
C LYS A 101 -26.94 5.55 -0.24
N PRO A 102 -26.68 6.27 0.86
CA PRO A 102 -27.15 5.91 2.19
C PRO A 102 -28.67 5.74 2.21
N SER A 103 -29.12 4.53 2.49
CA SER A 103 -30.54 4.16 2.52
C SER A 103 -30.90 3.30 3.72
N VAL A 104 -32.17 3.13 4.02
CA VAL A 104 -32.67 2.07 4.92
C VAL A 104 -33.80 1.34 4.18
N PRO A 105 -33.81 0.00 4.17
CA PRO A 105 -34.90 -0.75 3.58
C PRO A 105 -36.16 -0.57 4.45
N SER A 106 -37.20 0.04 3.87
CA SER A 106 -38.52 0.25 4.49
C SER A 106 -39.59 -0.24 3.51
N ASP A 107 -40.36 -1.26 3.89
CA ASP A 107 -41.46 -1.83 3.09
C ASP A 107 -41.14 -2.08 1.59
N GLY A 108 -39.91 -2.54 1.30
CA GLY A 108 -39.47 -2.89 -0.06
C GLY A 108 -38.94 -1.71 -0.90
N VAL A 109 -38.94 -0.49 -0.36
CA VAL A 109 -38.30 0.69 -0.94
C VAL A 109 -37.11 1.10 -0.07
N ASP A 110 -36.01 1.48 -0.72
CA ASP A 110 -34.84 2.01 -0.04
C ASP A 110 -35.04 3.52 0.21
N ASP A 111 -35.38 3.89 1.43
CA ASP A 111 -35.55 5.29 1.82
C ASP A 111 -34.19 5.94 2.06
N GLU A 112 -33.92 7.08 1.42
CA GLU A 112 -32.69 7.85 1.65
C GLU A 112 -32.64 8.38 3.10
N ILE A 113 -31.52 8.16 3.78
CA ILE A 113 -31.34 8.56 5.18
C ILE A 113 -30.37 9.73 5.35
N CYS A 114 -30.62 10.54 6.37
CA CYS A 114 -29.74 11.63 6.79
C CYS A 114 -28.88 11.21 7.99
N PRO A 115 -27.64 11.72 8.14
CA PRO A 115 -26.79 11.35 9.28
C PRO A 115 -27.43 11.70 10.63
N GLN A 116 -28.12 12.84 10.73
CA GLN A 116 -28.85 13.24 11.94
C GLN A 116 -29.91 12.22 12.37
N PHE A 117 -30.65 11.64 11.42
CA PHE A 117 -31.61 10.56 11.72
C PHE A 117 -30.88 9.33 12.31
N CYS A 118 -29.74 8.94 11.72
CA CYS A 118 -28.95 7.83 12.25
C CYS A 118 -28.40 8.08 13.66
N ARG A 119 -28.03 9.32 13.99
CA ARG A 119 -27.60 9.69 15.35
C ARG A 119 -28.73 9.53 16.37
N LEU A 120 -29.95 9.95 16.01
CA LEU A 120 -31.11 9.93 16.92
C LEU A 120 -31.74 8.53 17.07
N SER A 121 -31.70 7.72 16.02
CA SER A 121 -32.31 6.38 15.98
C SER A 121 -31.34 5.24 16.31
N ASP A 122 -30.13 5.55 16.80
CA ASP A 122 -29.07 4.57 17.07
C ASP A 122 -28.73 3.65 15.88
N MET A 123 -28.87 4.17 14.66
CA MET A 123 -28.60 3.44 13.42
C MET A 123 -27.21 3.74 12.89
N THR A 124 -26.72 2.85 12.02
CA THR A 124 -25.47 3.04 11.29
C THR A 124 -25.75 3.72 9.95
N TYR A 125 -25.05 4.82 9.67
CA TYR A 125 -25.16 5.54 8.40
C TYR A 125 -24.39 4.80 7.30
N ALA A 126 -25.10 4.01 6.48
CA ALA A 126 -24.49 3.11 5.50
C ALA A 126 -25.26 3.03 4.18
N ALA A 127 -24.54 2.78 3.09
CA ALA A 127 -25.07 2.61 1.74
C ALA A 127 -24.90 1.15 1.25
N PRO A 128 -25.78 0.64 0.37
CA PRO A 128 -25.66 -0.70 -0.18
C PRO A 128 -24.46 -0.80 -1.14
N ILE A 129 -23.76 -1.94 -1.09
CA ILE A 129 -22.68 -2.30 -2.01
C ILE A 129 -23.30 -3.16 -3.10
N LEU A 130 -23.41 -2.60 -4.30
CA LEU A 130 -24.07 -3.22 -5.44
C LEU A 130 -23.03 -3.78 -6.40
N VAL A 131 -23.18 -5.05 -6.77
CA VAL A 131 -22.31 -5.72 -7.75
C VAL A 131 -23.11 -6.26 -8.93
N ASN A 132 -22.48 -6.24 -10.10
CA ASN A 132 -22.99 -6.92 -11.29
C ASN A 132 -22.28 -8.26 -11.40
N VAL A 133 -23.06 -9.34 -11.41
CA VAL A 133 -22.56 -10.72 -11.42
C VAL A 133 -23.00 -11.45 -12.67
N GLU A 134 -22.08 -12.20 -13.25
CA GLU A 134 -22.32 -13.18 -14.31
C GLU A 134 -22.05 -14.57 -13.73
N TYR A 135 -22.95 -15.52 -13.91
CA TYR A 135 -22.76 -16.87 -13.38
C TYR A 135 -23.26 -17.95 -14.33
N ASN A 136 -22.64 -19.12 -14.27
CA ASN A 136 -23.03 -20.31 -15.01
C ASN A 136 -23.41 -21.43 -14.05
N THR A 137 -24.50 -22.14 -14.35
CA THR A 137 -25.13 -23.13 -13.45
C THR A 137 -25.16 -24.56 -14.00
N GLN A 138 -24.69 -24.82 -15.23
CA GLN A 138 -24.63 -26.16 -15.82
C GLN A 138 -23.36 -26.39 -16.64
N GLY A 139 -22.79 -27.59 -16.51
CA GLY A 139 -21.50 -27.95 -17.11
C GLY A 139 -21.50 -28.52 -18.53
N ASN A 140 -22.64 -28.63 -19.21
CA ASN A 140 -22.69 -29.32 -20.52
C ASN A 140 -23.20 -28.48 -21.72
N ASN A 141 -23.42 -27.16 -21.60
CA ASN A 141 -23.69 -26.34 -22.79
C ASN A 141 -23.29 -24.85 -22.62
N PRO A 142 -22.13 -24.40 -23.16
CA PRO A 142 -21.49 -23.14 -22.77
C PRO A 142 -22.14 -21.83 -23.29
N GLN A 143 -23.11 -21.88 -24.21
CA GLN A 143 -23.71 -20.69 -24.82
C GLN A 143 -25.14 -20.35 -24.36
N LYS A 144 -25.89 -21.27 -23.72
CA LYS A 144 -27.30 -21.05 -23.34
C LYS A 144 -27.58 -20.91 -21.83
N THR A 145 -26.54 -20.87 -20.99
CA THR A 145 -26.70 -20.95 -19.52
C THR A 145 -25.93 -19.89 -18.73
N ARG A 146 -25.50 -18.80 -19.38
CA ARG A 146 -24.92 -17.64 -18.69
C ARG A 146 -26.05 -16.74 -18.22
N PHE A 147 -26.12 -16.50 -16.92
CA PHE A 147 -27.06 -15.58 -16.31
C PHE A 147 -26.32 -14.33 -15.87
N GLU A 148 -26.90 -13.17 -16.12
CA GLU A 148 -26.40 -11.90 -15.63
C GLU A 148 -27.43 -11.27 -14.69
N LYS A 149 -26.97 -10.85 -13.52
CA LYS A 149 -27.78 -10.10 -12.57
C LYS A 149 -27.04 -8.83 -12.19
N ASN A 150 -27.72 -7.71 -12.40
CA ASN A 150 -27.23 -6.40 -12.04
C ASN A 150 -27.72 -6.03 -10.63
N ASP A 151 -26.95 -5.16 -9.97
CA ASP A 151 -27.31 -4.57 -8.68
C ASP A 151 -27.63 -5.58 -7.57
N VAL A 152 -26.85 -6.66 -7.50
CA VAL A 152 -26.90 -7.57 -6.36
C VAL A 152 -26.25 -6.89 -5.16
N ASN A 153 -27.01 -6.75 -4.07
CA ASN A 153 -26.51 -6.20 -2.82
C ASN A 153 -25.69 -7.25 -2.06
N ILE A 154 -24.39 -7.02 -1.87
CA ILE A 154 -23.50 -7.94 -1.14
C ILE A 154 -23.21 -7.50 0.31
N GLY A 155 -23.81 -6.38 0.75
CA GLY A 155 -23.64 -5.84 2.08
C GLY A 155 -23.71 -4.32 2.09
N ARG A 156 -23.59 -3.71 3.27
CA ARG A 156 -23.67 -2.26 3.45
C ARG A 156 -22.32 -1.69 3.89
N MET A 157 -21.92 -0.59 3.24
CA MET A 157 -20.70 0.16 3.55
C MET A 157 -21.05 1.37 4.43
N PRO A 158 -20.49 1.48 5.64
CA PRO A 158 -20.58 2.73 6.41
C PRO A 158 -19.97 3.90 5.65
N ILE A 159 -20.72 4.97 5.49
CA ILE A 159 -20.30 6.13 4.68
C ILE A 159 -19.73 7.22 5.58
N MET A 160 -18.56 7.74 5.20
CA MET A 160 -17.94 8.86 5.88
C MET A 160 -18.70 10.15 5.58
N LEU A 161 -18.99 10.94 6.61
CA LEU A 161 -19.71 12.20 6.43
C LEU A 161 -18.90 13.18 5.56
N ARG A 162 -19.59 13.87 4.64
CA ARG A 162 -19.03 14.76 3.60
C ARG A 162 -18.15 14.07 2.55
N SER A 163 -18.08 12.74 2.50
CA SER A 163 -17.49 12.02 1.36
C SER A 163 -18.38 12.09 0.12
N CYS A 164 -17.86 11.70 -1.05
CA CYS A 164 -18.59 11.78 -2.33
C CYS A 164 -19.90 10.97 -2.38
N CYS A 165 -20.06 9.97 -1.50
CA CYS A 165 -21.28 9.16 -1.39
C CYS A 165 -22.22 9.64 -0.28
N CYS A 166 -21.83 10.66 0.49
CA CYS A 166 -22.66 11.22 1.55
C CYS A 166 -23.69 12.20 0.97
N VAL A 167 -24.89 12.21 1.55
CA VAL A 167 -25.96 13.15 1.18
C VAL A 167 -25.53 14.61 1.39
N LEU A 168 -24.59 14.87 2.30
CA LEU A 168 -24.08 16.22 2.61
C LEU A 168 -23.09 16.78 1.58
N TYR A 169 -22.65 15.96 0.62
CA TYR A 169 -21.64 16.36 -0.36
C TYR A 169 -22.18 17.40 -1.34
N GLY A 170 -21.48 18.53 -1.48
CA GLY A 170 -21.82 19.60 -2.43
C GLY A 170 -23.06 20.43 -2.07
N LYS A 171 -23.60 20.29 -0.85
CA LYS A 171 -24.74 21.06 -0.36
C LYS A 171 -24.32 22.44 0.16
N ASP A 172 -25.19 23.43 -0.03
CA ASP A 172 -25.02 24.77 0.53
C ASP A 172 -25.45 24.83 2.01
N GLU A 173 -25.20 25.96 2.67
CA GLU A 173 -25.51 26.13 4.10
C GLU A 173 -27.02 25.99 4.39
N ALA A 174 -27.88 26.46 3.47
CA ALA A 174 -29.33 26.40 3.61
C ALA A 174 -29.87 24.97 3.47
N GLU A 175 -29.31 24.17 2.56
CA GLU A 175 -29.59 22.75 2.43
C GLU A 175 -29.13 21.96 3.64
N LEU A 176 -27.94 22.24 4.17
CA LEU A 176 -27.44 21.58 5.38
C LEU A 176 -28.33 21.88 6.59
N ALA A 177 -28.80 23.12 6.73
CA ALA A 177 -29.76 23.51 7.77
C ALA A 177 -31.07 22.72 7.65
N ARG A 178 -31.60 22.53 6.43
CA ARG A 178 -32.80 21.70 6.19
C ARG A 178 -32.61 20.23 6.57
N LEU A 179 -31.39 19.72 6.49
CA LEU A 179 -31.04 18.35 6.89
C LEU A 179 -30.69 18.24 8.39
N GLY A 180 -30.71 19.36 9.13
CA GLY A 180 -30.36 19.40 10.55
C GLY A 180 -28.86 19.27 10.83
N GLU A 181 -28.00 19.59 9.85
CA GLU A 181 -26.54 19.48 9.98
C GLU A 181 -25.87 20.86 10.03
N CYS A 182 -24.76 20.95 10.77
CA CYS A 182 -24.00 22.20 10.87
C CYS A 182 -23.06 22.39 9.66
N PRO A 183 -23.08 23.56 8.99
CA PRO A 183 -22.15 23.86 7.88
C PRO A 183 -20.67 23.90 8.29
N LEU A 184 -20.38 24.19 9.56
CA LEU A 184 -19.02 24.26 10.07
C LEU A 184 -18.47 22.91 10.53
N ASP A 185 -19.31 21.87 10.67
CA ASP A 185 -18.83 20.56 11.10
C ASP A 185 -17.82 19.98 10.10
N PRO A 186 -16.59 19.62 10.50
CA PRO A 186 -15.56 19.17 9.56
C PRO A 186 -15.94 17.96 8.69
N GLY A 187 -16.84 17.09 9.17
CA GLY A 187 -17.06 15.78 8.57
C GLY A 187 -15.83 14.86 8.71
N GLY A 188 -15.71 13.84 7.86
CA GLY A 188 -14.55 12.94 7.84
C GLY A 188 -14.59 11.80 8.87
N TYR A 189 -15.70 11.63 9.57
CA TYR A 189 -15.93 10.57 10.55
C TYR A 189 -17.16 9.71 10.16
N PHE A 190 -17.41 8.63 10.89
CA PHE A 190 -18.52 7.69 10.66
C PHE A 190 -19.57 7.77 11.76
N VAL A 191 -20.83 7.48 11.44
CA VAL A 191 -21.90 7.28 12.44
C VAL A 191 -22.24 5.79 12.47
N ILE A 192 -21.87 5.13 13.56
CA ILE A 192 -22.03 3.68 13.76
C ILE A 192 -22.87 3.46 15.01
N LYS A 193 -24.05 2.86 14.86
CA LYS A 193 -25.03 2.62 15.94
C LYS A 193 -25.26 3.87 16.81
N GLY A 194 -25.63 4.99 16.18
CA GLY A 194 -25.83 6.28 16.85
C GLY A 194 -24.56 7.02 17.27
N THR A 195 -23.43 6.32 17.44
CA THR A 195 -22.17 6.94 17.91
C THR A 195 -21.28 7.44 16.77
N GLU A 196 -20.74 8.65 16.93
CA GLU A 196 -19.75 9.23 16.03
C GLU A 196 -18.36 8.63 16.30
N LYS A 197 -17.79 7.99 15.28
CA LYS A 197 -16.50 7.30 15.34
C LYS A 197 -15.52 7.90 14.34
N VAL A 198 -14.36 8.34 14.81
CA VAL A 198 -13.24 8.77 13.98
C VAL A 198 -12.21 7.66 13.85
N MET A 199 -11.71 7.44 12.63
CA MET A 199 -10.55 6.58 12.40
C MET A 199 -9.27 7.39 12.54
N LEU A 200 -8.37 6.98 13.42
CA LEU A 200 -7.10 7.69 13.61
C LEU A 200 -6.10 7.37 12.51
N ILE A 201 -5.36 8.38 12.07
CA ILE A 201 -4.25 8.22 11.13
C ILE A 201 -3.14 7.41 11.81
N GLN A 202 -2.62 6.39 11.15
CA GLN A 202 -1.59 5.52 11.73
C GLN A 202 -0.22 5.80 11.13
N GLU A 203 0.76 6.09 11.98
CA GLU A 203 2.15 6.23 11.57
C GLU A 203 2.82 4.84 11.47
N GLN A 204 3.36 4.51 10.30
CA GLN A 204 4.15 3.31 10.04
C GLN A 204 5.55 3.64 9.56
N LEU A 205 6.47 2.68 9.69
CA LEU A 205 7.70 2.72 8.92
C LEU A 205 7.43 2.46 7.43
N SER A 206 8.19 3.12 6.57
CA SER A 206 8.14 2.96 5.13
C SER A 206 8.40 1.51 4.76
N LYS A 207 7.47 0.95 3.98
CA LYS A 207 7.62 -0.37 3.36
C LYS A 207 8.62 -0.27 2.19
N ASN A 208 9.13 -1.41 1.74
CA ASN A 208 10.03 -1.56 0.58
C ASN A 208 11.34 -0.74 0.66
N ARG A 209 11.75 -0.27 1.84
CA ARG A 209 13.01 0.47 2.04
C ARG A 209 14.00 -0.35 2.86
N ILE A 210 15.28 -0.30 2.48
CA ILE A 210 16.38 -0.85 3.27
C ILE A 210 16.65 0.08 4.45
N ILE A 211 16.50 -0.44 5.67
CA ILE A 211 16.79 0.26 6.92
C ILE A 211 17.96 -0.46 7.60
N ILE A 212 19.04 0.28 7.88
CA ILE A 212 20.18 -0.21 8.64
C ILE A 212 20.03 0.16 10.11
N ASP A 213 20.15 -0.84 10.99
CA ASP A 213 19.92 -0.71 12.43
C ASP A 213 20.88 -1.59 13.23
N SER A 214 20.97 -1.35 14.54
CA SER A 214 21.69 -2.19 15.48
C SER A 214 20.73 -2.97 16.37
N ASP A 215 20.94 -4.29 16.49
CA ASP A 215 20.18 -5.12 17.42
C ASP A 215 20.59 -4.85 18.87
N LYS A 216 19.81 -5.34 19.84
CA LYS A 216 20.11 -5.22 21.29
C LYS A 216 21.49 -5.73 21.68
N LYS A 217 22.05 -6.65 20.89
CA LYS A 217 23.40 -7.21 21.09
C LYS A 217 24.52 -6.35 20.48
N GLY A 218 24.18 -5.22 19.86
CA GLY A 218 25.12 -4.38 19.12
C GLY A 218 25.46 -4.89 17.71
N ASN A 219 24.79 -5.95 17.25
CA ASN A 219 25.01 -6.50 15.91
C ASN A 219 24.29 -5.66 14.86
N ILE A 220 24.99 -5.36 13.77
CA ILE A 220 24.46 -4.56 12.66
C ILE A 220 23.54 -5.43 11.81
N ASN A 221 22.36 -4.92 11.48
CA ASN A 221 21.42 -5.57 10.58
C ASN A 221 20.86 -4.60 9.52
N ALA A 222 20.61 -5.13 8.34
CA ALA A 222 19.79 -4.51 7.31
C ALA A 222 18.44 -5.20 7.25
N SER A 223 17.36 -4.44 7.35
CA SER A 223 16.01 -4.99 7.24
C SER A 223 15.21 -4.31 6.13
N VAL A 224 14.41 -5.11 5.43
CA VAL A 224 13.46 -4.66 4.41
C VAL A 224 12.12 -5.32 4.70
N THR A 225 11.11 -4.51 4.95
CA THR A 225 9.72 -5.00 5.02
C THR A 225 9.11 -4.84 3.65
N SER A 226 9.07 -5.94 2.90
CA SER A 226 8.47 -6.02 1.57
C SER A 226 6.97 -6.13 1.70
N SER A 227 6.23 -5.29 1.00
CA SER A 227 4.78 -5.34 0.90
C SER A 227 4.38 -5.17 -0.55
N THR A 228 3.74 -6.19 -1.09
CA THR A 228 3.06 -6.20 -2.38
C THR A 228 1.56 -6.38 -2.13
N GLU A 229 0.75 -6.34 -3.20
CA GLU A 229 -0.69 -6.59 -3.12
C GLU A 229 -1.00 -7.98 -2.52
N ASP A 230 -0.20 -8.98 -2.88
CA ASP A 230 -0.45 -10.37 -2.45
C ASP A 230 0.22 -10.74 -1.14
N ARG A 231 1.42 -10.18 -0.86
CA ARG A 231 2.31 -10.74 0.16
C ARG A 231 3.02 -9.65 0.96
N LYS A 232 3.21 -9.96 2.24
CA LYS A 232 4.05 -9.18 3.15
C LYS A 232 5.13 -10.08 3.72
N SER A 233 6.39 -9.69 3.54
CA SER A 233 7.54 -10.41 4.08
C SER A 233 8.53 -9.44 4.70
N LYS A 234 9.24 -9.91 5.74
CA LYS A 234 10.34 -9.15 6.35
C LYS A 234 11.61 -9.94 6.16
N THR A 235 12.55 -9.35 5.44
CA THR A 235 13.88 -9.90 5.21
C THR A 235 14.87 -9.16 6.08
N VAL A 236 15.72 -9.89 6.81
CA VAL A 236 16.76 -9.31 7.66
C VAL A 236 18.10 -9.96 7.31
N ILE A 237 19.09 -9.15 6.97
CA ILE A 237 20.48 -9.59 6.85
C ILE A 237 21.22 -9.08 8.09
N LEU A 238 21.89 -9.99 8.79
CA LEU A 238 22.52 -9.73 10.07
C LEU A 238 24.00 -10.09 10.00
N MET A 239 24.85 -9.23 10.58
CA MET A 239 26.26 -9.54 10.81
C MET A 239 26.45 -10.05 12.24
N GLU A 240 26.92 -11.29 12.39
CA GLU A 240 27.25 -11.91 13.68
C GLU A 240 28.67 -12.48 13.63
N LYS A 241 29.52 -12.07 14.59
CA LYS A 241 30.91 -12.57 14.72
C LYS A 241 31.71 -12.49 13.41
N GLY A 242 31.56 -11.40 12.66
CA GLY A 242 32.23 -11.18 11.37
C GLY A 242 31.66 -11.97 10.18
N LYS A 243 30.53 -12.65 10.36
CA LYS A 243 29.86 -13.45 9.31
C LYS A 243 28.46 -12.91 9.04
N MET A 244 28.01 -13.04 7.79
CA MET A 244 26.73 -12.50 7.35
C MET A 244 25.69 -13.59 7.13
N TYR A 245 24.53 -13.43 7.76
CA TYR A 245 23.43 -14.37 7.71
C TYR A 245 22.13 -13.72 7.26
N LEU A 246 21.38 -14.45 6.44
CA LEU A 246 19.98 -14.20 6.17
C LEU A 246 19.11 -14.78 7.29
N HIS A 247 18.28 -13.92 7.88
CA HIS A 247 17.18 -14.31 8.75
C HIS A 247 15.84 -14.02 8.05
N LEU A 248 15.08 -15.08 7.81
CA LEU A 248 13.76 -15.04 7.20
C LEU A 248 12.84 -16.01 7.95
N ASN A 249 11.63 -15.58 8.31
CA ASN A 249 10.68 -16.39 9.08
C ASN A 249 10.34 -17.75 8.46
N MET A 250 10.50 -17.85 7.13
CA MET A 250 10.24 -19.06 6.35
C MET A 250 11.33 -20.12 6.46
N PHE A 251 12.51 -19.78 6.97
CA PHE A 251 13.55 -20.73 7.29
C PHE A 251 13.54 -21.07 8.79
N SER A 252 13.92 -22.29 9.14
CA SER A 252 14.03 -22.74 10.54
C SER A 252 15.20 -22.07 11.27
N GLU A 253 16.30 -21.83 10.56
CA GLU A 253 17.54 -21.28 11.07
C GLU A 253 18.06 -20.12 10.22
N LYS A 254 19.12 -19.46 10.70
CA LYS A 254 19.82 -18.41 9.96
C LYS A 254 20.70 -19.05 8.88
N ILE A 255 20.72 -18.46 7.69
CA ILE A 255 21.36 -19.05 6.52
C ILE A 255 22.54 -18.17 6.07
N PRO A 256 23.74 -18.71 5.82
CA PRO A 256 24.85 -17.90 5.31
C PRO A 256 24.49 -17.22 3.99
N ILE A 257 24.77 -15.92 3.86
CA ILE A 257 24.29 -15.15 2.71
C ILE A 257 24.88 -15.65 1.38
N MET A 258 26.12 -16.14 1.38
CA MET A 258 26.78 -16.67 0.18
C MET A 258 26.05 -17.89 -0.39
N VAL A 259 25.48 -18.75 0.47
CA VAL A 259 24.66 -19.89 0.04
C VAL A 259 23.39 -19.41 -0.66
N VAL A 260 22.78 -18.33 -0.16
CA VAL A 260 21.58 -17.73 -0.78
C VAL A 260 21.90 -17.14 -2.15
N MET A 261 23.05 -16.47 -2.28
CA MET A 261 23.52 -15.92 -3.57
C MET A 261 23.75 -17.04 -4.59
N LYS A 262 24.44 -18.12 -4.22
CA LYS A 262 24.63 -19.30 -5.09
C LYS A 262 23.32 -19.97 -5.48
N ALA A 263 22.37 -20.11 -4.54
CA ALA A 263 21.05 -20.67 -4.81
C ALA A 263 20.23 -19.83 -5.82
N MET A 264 20.43 -18.51 -5.85
CA MET A 264 19.84 -17.61 -6.84
C MET A 264 20.54 -17.67 -8.22
N GLY A 265 21.66 -18.38 -8.34
CA GLY A 265 22.42 -18.55 -9.59
C GLY A 265 23.71 -17.73 -9.67
N MET A 266 24.10 -17.02 -8.60
CA MET A 266 25.39 -16.33 -8.53
C MET A 266 26.47 -17.28 -7.99
N GLU A 267 27.00 -18.13 -8.86
CA GLU A 267 27.98 -19.16 -8.47
C GLU A 267 29.39 -18.57 -8.25
N SER A 268 29.76 -17.54 -9.02
CA SER A 268 31.05 -16.86 -8.92
C SER A 268 31.12 -15.95 -7.69
N ASP A 269 31.97 -16.31 -6.73
CA ASP A 269 32.20 -15.50 -5.52
C ASP A 269 32.88 -14.16 -5.87
N GLN A 270 33.70 -14.13 -6.93
CA GLN A 270 34.32 -12.90 -7.44
C GLN A 270 33.25 -11.88 -7.84
N GLU A 271 32.19 -12.31 -8.50
CA GLU A 271 31.14 -11.40 -8.95
C GLU A 271 30.37 -10.82 -7.75
N VAL A 272 30.14 -11.61 -6.69
CA VAL A 272 29.51 -11.13 -5.46
C VAL A 272 30.36 -10.04 -4.81
N VAL A 273 31.69 -10.23 -4.72
CA VAL A 273 32.61 -9.22 -4.19
C VAL A 273 32.58 -7.95 -5.05
N GLN A 274 32.63 -8.08 -6.38
CA GLN A 274 32.56 -6.94 -7.31
C GLN A 274 31.26 -6.14 -7.17
N MET A 275 30.12 -6.83 -7.02
CA MET A 275 28.82 -6.18 -6.80
C MET A 275 28.75 -5.41 -5.48
N VAL A 276 29.44 -5.87 -4.42
CA VAL A 276 29.48 -5.15 -3.15
C VAL A 276 30.35 -3.90 -3.26
N GLY A 277 31.49 -3.98 -3.94
CA GLY A 277 32.32 -2.82 -4.25
C GLY A 277 33.78 -3.15 -4.53
N ARG A 278 34.50 -2.15 -5.06
CA ARG A 278 35.91 -2.25 -5.47
C ARG A 278 36.92 -2.06 -4.33
N ASP A 279 36.50 -1.47 -3.20
CA ASP A 279 37.39 -1.22 -2.07
C ASP A 279 37.79 -2.55 -1.41
N PRO A 280 39.10 -2.82 -1.23
CA PRO A 280 39.60 -4.04 -0.56
C PRO A 280 39.03 -4.26 0.85
N ARG A 281 38.56 -3.21 1.52
CA ARG A 281 37.92 -3.35 2.83
C ARG A 281 36.61 -4.13 2.74
N TYR A 282 35.86 -4.02 1.65
CA TYR A 282 34.64 -4.79 1.45
C TYR A 282 34.92 -6.28 1.29
N SER A 283 35.95 -6.63 0.50
CA SER A 283 36.33 -8.03 0.30
C SER A 283 36.87 -8.64 1.60
N ALA A 284 37.66 -7.91 2.38
CA ALA A 284 38.17 -8.36 3.68
C ALA A 284 37.05 -8.69 4.68
N VAL A 285 35.98 -7.89 4.73
CA VAL A 285 34.84 -8.14 5.63
C VAL A 285 33.97 -9.30 5.12
N LEU A 286 33.89 -9.52 3.82
CA LEU A 286 33.07 -10.61 3.24
C LEU A 286 33.77 -11.97 3.28
N LEU A 287 35.12 -11.99 3.28
CA LEU A 287 35.94 -13.21 3.22
C LEU A 287 35.55 -14.30 4.23
N PRO A 288 35.29 -14.03 5.52
CA PRO A 288 34.88 -15.06 6.48
C PRO A 288 33.55 -15.74 6.13
N SER A 289 32.67 -15.03 5.41
CA SER A 289 31.39 -15.59 4.94
C SER A 289 31.57 -16.46 3.69
N ILE A 290 32.56 -16.15 2.85
CA ILE A 290 32.95 -16.96 1.68
C ILE A 290 33.61 -18.26 2.16
N GLU A 291 34.55 -18.17 3.10
CA GLU A 291 35.21 -19.33 3.72
C GLU A 291 34.20 -20.27 4.39
N GLU A 292 33.18 -19.74 5.08
CA GLU A 292 32.12 -20.58 5.66
C GLU A 292 31.35 -21.36 4.57
N CYS A 293 31.10 -20.75 3.42
CA CYS A 293 30.42 -21.41 2.31
C CYS A 293 31.29 -22.51 1.68
N ALA A 294 32.58 -22.22 1.46
CA ALA A 294 33.55 -23.16 0.93
C ALA A 294 33.75 -24.37 1.87
N ASN A 295 33.85 -24.13 3.17
CA ASN A 295 33.98 -25.18 4.20
C ASN A 295 32.75 -26.10 4.26
N LYS A 296 31.59 -25.65 3.80
CA LYS A 296 30.37 -26.47 3.69
C LYS A 296 30.28 -27.24 2.38
N GLY A 297 31.26 -27.10 1.47
CA GLY A 297 31.30 -27.78 0.18
C GLY A 297 30.24 -27.31 -0.82
N ILE A 298 29.76 -26.06 -0.70
CA ILE A 298 28.69 -25.51 -1.55
C ILE A 298 29.30 -24.60 -2.61
N PHE A 299 29.32 -25.09 -3.86
CA PHE A 299 29.90 -24.36 -5.00
C PHE A 299 28.87 -24.09 -6.10
N THR A 300 27.95 -25.02 -6.34
CA THR A 300 26.95 -24.93 -7.42
C THR A 300 25.58 -24.52 -6.91
N LYS A 301 24.72 -24.03 -7.81
CA LYS A 301 23.32 -23.72 -7.52
C LYS A 301 22.55 -24.93 -6.99
N GLN A 302 22.79 -26.12 -7.53
CA GLN A 302 22.10 -27.36 -7.12
C GLN A 302 22.44 -27.72 -5.67
N GLN A 303 23.73 -27.73 -5.31
CA GLN A 303 24.18 -27.97 -3.93
C GLN A 303 23.63 -26.93 -2.95
N ALA A 304 23.56 -25.67 -3.38
CA ALA A 304 22.99 -24.61 -2.56
C ALA A 304 21.49 -24.83 -2.30
N LEU A 305 20.72 -25.26 -3.30
CA LEU A 305 19.30 -25.58 -3.14
C LEU A 305 19.08 -26.80 -2.24
N GLU A 306 19.85 -27.87 -2.43
CA GLU A 306 19.82 -29.07 -1.58
C GLU A 306 20.10 -28.75 -0.11
N TYR A 307 20.99 -27.79 0.17
CA TYR A 307 21.26 -27.31 1.53
C TYR A 307 20.08 -26.53 2.14
N LEU A 308 19.34 -25.79 1.32
CA LEU A 308 18.24 -24.91 1.76
C LEU A 308 16.91 -25.64 1.92
N ASP A 309 16.65 -26.66 1.09
CA ASP A 309 15.40 -27.41 1.07
C ASP A 309 14.98 -28.00 2.43
N PRO A 310 15.85 -28.66 3.23
CA PRO A 310 15.45 -29.17 4.54
C PRO A 310 15.19 -28.06 5.57
N LYS A 311 15.70 -26.84 5.33
CA LYS A 311 15.58 -25.69 6.24
C LYS A 311 14.33 -24.84 5.94
N ALA A 312 13.72 -25.02 4.77
CA ALA A 312 12.51 -24.31 4.37
C ALA A 312 11.28 -24.88 5.11
N LYS A 313 10.52 -24.00 5.78
CA LYS A 313 9.26 -24.39 6.43
C LYS A 313 8.21 -24.70 5.36
N ARG A 314 7.54 -25.85 5.49
CA ARG A 314 6.57 -26.41 4.52
C ARG A 314 5.24 -25.64 4.36
N THR A 315 5.12 -24.44 4.91
CA THR A 315 3.82 -23.80 5.17
C THR A 315 3.17 -23.11 3.95
N TYR A 316 3.86 -23.00 2.81
CA TYR A 316 3.35 -22.25 1.63
C TYR A 316 3.58 -22.98 0.29
N ALA A 317 3.50 -24.32 0.29
CA ALA A 317 3.48 -25.06 -0.96
C ALA A 317 2.09 -24.98 -1.60
N SER A 318 1.94 -24.15 -2.63
CA SER A 318 1.08 -24.55 -3.76
C SER A 318 1.59 -25.91 -4.24
N ALA A 319 0.69 -26.87 -4.45
CA ALA A 319 0.96 -28.30 -4.59
C ALA A 319 1.99 -28.73 -5.68
N SER A 320 2.53 -27.81 -6.49
CA SER A 320 3.35 -28.10 -7.67
C SER A 320 4.86 -27.91 -7.53
N GLU A 321 5.37 -27.09 -6.60
CA GLU A 321 6.82 -26.86 -6.44
C GLU A 321 7.21 -26.98 -4.96
N LYS A 322 7.95 -28.05 -4.62
CA LYS A 322 8.51 -28.28 -3.28
C LYS A 322 9.95 -27.76 -3.25
N GLY A 323 10.34 -27.05 -2.19
CA GLY A 323 11.74 -26.65 -1.96
C GLY A 323 11.92 -25.20 -1.53
N ALA A 324 13.17 -24.76 -1.46
CA ALA A 324 13.59 -23.41 -1.11
C ALA A 324 13.44 -22.40 -2.25
N LEU A 325 13.40 -22.86 -3.52
CA LEU A 325 13.31 -22.00 -4.69
C LEU A 325 12.03 -21.12 -4.69
N PRO A 326 10.82 -21.63 -4.40
CA PRO A 326 9.62 -20.79 -4.24
C PRO A 326 9.74 -19.77 -3.10
N VAL A 327 10.43 -20.13 -2.00
CA VAL A 327 10.69 -19.20 -0.89
C VAL A 327 11.58 -18.05 -1.36
N LEU A 328 12.63 -18.34 -2.13
CA LEU A 328 13.51 -17.32 -2.70
C LEU A 328 12.82 -16.48 -3.78
N ARG A 329 11.92 -17.08 -4.58
CA ARG A 329 11.17 -16.40 -5.64
C ARG A 329 10.11 -15.46 -5.08
N ASP A 330 9.35 -15.90 -4.10
CA ASP A 330 8.13 -15.18 -3.72
C ASP A 330 8.17 -14.53 -2.33
N MET A 331 8.97 -15.04 -1.39
CA MET A 331 8.98 -14.57 0.00
C MET A 331 10.21 -13.73 0.32
N PHE A 332 11.38 -14.15 -0.16
CA PHE A 332 12.60 -13.36 -0.04
C PHE A 332 12.52 -12.13 -0.94
N LEU A 333 12.58 -10.93 -0.34
CA LEU A 333 12.46 -9.65 -1.05
C LEU A 333 11.28 -9.63 -2.02
N ALA A 334 10.07 -9.84 -1.48
CA ALA A 334 8.85 -9.99 -2.28
C ALA A 334 8.53 -8.77 -3.17
N ASN A 335 9.09 -7.60 -2.85
CA ASN A 335 8.95 -6.38 -3.62
C ASN A 335 9.78 -6.38 -4.92
N VAL A 336 10.78 -7.27 -5.05
CA VAL A 336 11.63 -7.37 -6.25
C VAL A 336 11.12 -8.51 -7.12
N PRO A 337 10.52 -8.23 -8.29
CA PRO A 337 9.98 -9.28 -9.15
C PRO A 337 11.09 -10.11 -9.80
N VAL A 338 10.83 -11.41 -10.00
CA VAL A 338 11.68 -12.31 -10.78
C VAL A 338 11.07 -12.41 -12.18
N ARG A 339 11.76 -11.88 -13.19
CA ARG A 339 11.31 -11.93 -14.60
C ARG A 339 11.99 -13.09 -15.30
N HIS A 340 11.23 -13.89 -16.05
CA HIS A 340 11.75 -15.03 -16.84
C HIS A 340 12.63 -16.02 -16.05
N GLY A 341 12.38 -16.18 -14.75
CA GLY A 341 13.21 -17.03 -13.88
C GLY A 341 14.59 -16.46 -13.53
N SER A 342 14.91 -15.23 -13.93
CA SER A 342 16.15 -14.54 -13.59
C SER A 342 16.09 -13.91 -12.21
N PHE A 343 17.00 -14.33 -11.32
CA PHE A 343 17.15 -13.76 -9.97
C PHE A 343 18.16 -12.60 -9.94
N ARG A 344 18.66 -12.14 -11.09
CA ARG A 344 19.73 -11.12 -11.17
C ARG A 344 19.40 -9.85 -10.41
N ALA A 345 18.20 -9.29 -10.61
CA ALA A 345 17.75 -8.09 -9.91
C ALA A 345 17.71 -8.27 -8.38
N LYS A 346 17.31 -9.46 -7.89
CA LYS A 346 17.36 -9.79 -6.46
C LYS A 346 18.78 -9.88 -5.94
N CYS A 347 19.69 -10.50 -6.70
CA CYS A 347 21.10 -10.60 -6.32
C CYS A 347 21.74 -9.22 -6.18
N ILE A 348 21.47 -8.31 -7.12
CA ILE A 348 21.93 -6.91 -7.05
C ILE A 348 21.34 -6.21 -5.83
N TYR A 349 20.05 -6.40 -5.56
CA TYR A 349 19.42 -5.82 -4.37
C TYR A 349 20.07 -6.31 -3.07
N VAL A 350 20.37 -7.60 -2.98
CA VAL A 350 21.12 -8.18 -1.85
C VAL A 350 22.53 -7.60 -1.77
N ALA A 351 23.24 -7.46 -2.88
CA ALA A 351 24.57 -6.86 -2.89
C ALA A 351 24.55 -5.41 -2.37
N VAL A 352 23.55 -4.61 -2.74
CA VAL A 352 23.35 -3.26 -2.20
C VAL A 352 23.04 -3.29 -0.70
N MET A 353 22.23 -4.25 -0.23
CA MET A 353 22.02 -4.45 1.21
C MET A 353 23.31 -4.80 1.94
N LEU A 354 24.12 -5.72 1.38
CA LEU A 354 25.40 -6.15 1.94
C LEU A 354 26.39 -4.99 2.03
N ARG A 355 26.53 -4.22 0.96
CA ARG A 355 27.37 -3.01 0.94
C ARG A 355 27.00 -2.07 2.08
N ARG A 356 25.71 -1.77 2.25
CA ARG A 356 25.24 -0.87 3.32
C ARG A 356 25.49 -1.42 4.73
N VAL A 357 25.41 -2.74 4.92
CA VAL A 357 25.78 -3.37 6.20
C VAL A 357 27.28 -3.23 6.46
N ILE A 358 28.13 -3.44 5.45
CA ILE A 358 29.58 -3.31 5.59
C ILE A 358 29.97 -1.84 5.81
N ASP A 359 29.35 -0.90 5.09
CA ASP A 359 29.56 0.53 5.30
C ASP A 359 29.25 0.93 6.75
N ALA A 360 28.16 0.41 7.31
CA ALA A 360 27.78 0.63 8.72
C ALA A 360 28.70 -0.06 9.73
N PHE A 361 29.33 -1.17 9.34
CA PHE A 361 30.35 -1.83 10.13
C PHE A 361 31.66 -1.04 10.17
N LEU A 362 32.06 -0.47 9.03
CA LEU A 362 33.25 0.36 8.92
C LEU A 362 33.04 1.75 9.56
N ASN A 363 31.88 2.36 9.35
CA ASN A 363 31.51 3.69 9.81
C ASN A 363 30.14 3.68 10.50
N LYS A 364 30.11 3.88 11.82
CA LYS A 364 28.84 3.86 12.57
C LYS A 364 27.88 5.00 12.18
N ASP A 365 28.37 6.09 11.59
CA ASP A 365 27.56 7.24 11.17
C ASP A 365 26.65 6.96 9.95
N THR A 366 26.81 5.81 9.29
CA THR A 366 25.97 5.43 8.15
C THR A 366 24.70 4.66 8.56
N MET A 367 24.45 4.50 9.87
CA MET A 367 23.19 3.96 10.39
C MET A 367 22.00 4.84 10.01
N ASP A 368 20.84 4.23 9.77
CA ASP A 368 19.62 4.98 9.46
C ASP A 368 18.86 5.34 10.75
N ASP A 369 18.39 6.58 10.83
CA ASP A 369 17.44 6.97 11.86
C ASP A 369 16.02 6.50 11.49
N LYS A 370 15.45 5.63 12.31
CA LYS A 370 14.06 5.15 12.18
C LYS A 370 13.03 6.24 12.47
N ASP A 371 13.42 7.23 13.27
CA ASP A 371 12.53 8.30 13.70
C ASP A 371 12.45 9.46 12.70
N TYR A 372 13.35 9.50 11.72
CA TYR A 372 13.28 10.41 10.57
C TYR A 372 11.92 10.28 9.85
N VAL A 373 11.17 11.38 9.77
CA VAL A 373 9.79 11.37 9.24
C VAL A 373 9.71 10.90 7.78
N GLY A 374 10.77 11.11 6.97
CA GLY A 374 10.81 10.60 5.59
C GLY A 374 10.87 9.06 5.49
N ASN A 375 11.28 8.39 6.57
CA ASN A 375 11.23 6.93 6.71
C ASN A 375 9.88 6.45 7.25
N LYS A 376 8.94 7.35 7.52
CA LYS A 376 7.61 7.03 8.01
C LYS A 376 6.55 7.30 6.94
N ARG A 377 5.42 6.60 7.04
CA ARG A 377 4.26 6.71 6.16
C ARG A 377 3.00 6.74 7.01
N LEU A 378 2.03 7.53 6.58
CA LEU A 378 0.75 7.66 7.26
C LEU A 378 -0.26 6.76 6.55
N GLU A 379 -0.77 5.75 7.25
CA GLU A 379 -1.93 4.99 6.78
C GLU A 379 -3.20 5.74 7.17
N LEU A 380 -3.96 6.12 6.14
CA LEU A 380 -5.21 6.87 6.26
C LEU A 380 -6.43 5.94 6.37
N SER A 381 -7.59 6.51 6.67
CA SER A 381 -8.86 5.81 6.86
C SER A 381 -9.27 4.95 5.65
N GLY A 382 -9.17 5.48 4.43
CA GLY A 382 -9.52 4.75 3.21
C GLY A 382 -8.63 3.52 2.97
N GLN A 383 -7.32 3.62 3.25
CA GLN A 383 -6.40 2.48 3.13
C GLN A 383 -6.70 1.37 4.15
N LEU A 384 -7.04 1.74 5.38
CA LEU A 384 -7.40 0.79 6.43
C LEU A 384 -8.73 0.08 6.13
N ILE A 385 -9.72 0.82 5.62
CA ILE A 385 -11.01 0.25 5.19
C ILE A 385 -10.81 -0.65 3.96
N SER A 386 -9.92 -0.28 3.04
CA SER A 386 -9.56 -1.10 1.89
C SER A 386 -9.05 -2.49 2.31
N LEU A 387 -8.12 -2.54 3.27
CA LEU A 387 -7.60 -3.82 3.80
C LEU A 387 -8.68 -4.65 4.51
N LEU A 388 -9.56 -3.99 5.27
CA LEU A 388 -10.66 -4.65 5.96
C LEU A 388 -11.69 -5.22 4.97
N PHE A 389 -12.09 -4.42 3.97
CA PHE A 389 -13.02 -4.85 2.94
C PHE A 389 -12.46 -6.03 2.13
N GLU A 390 -11.17 -5.99 1.77
CA GLU A 390 -10.54 -7.08 1.04
C GLU A 390 -10.59 -8.42 1.80
N ASP A 391 -10.33 -8.39 3.11
CA ASP A 391 -10.40 -9.61 3.93
C ASP A 391 -11.83 -10.14 4.07
N LEU A 392 -12.80 -9.25 4.29
CA LEU A 392 -14.22 -9.61 4.38
C LEU A 392 -14.76 -10.14 3.04
N PHE A 393 -14.36 -9.51 1.93
CA PHE A 393 -14.73 -9.91 0.58
C PHE A 393 -14.15 -11.28 0.21
N LYS A 394 -12.86 -11.52 0.48
CA LYS A 394 -12.26 -12.85 0.29
C LYS A 394 -12.89 -13.90 1.19
N THR A 395 -13.24 -13.56 2.43
CA THR A 395 -13.96 -14.48 3.34
C THR A 395 -15.36 -14.82 2.81
N MET A 396 -16.07 -13.84 2.26
CA MET A 396 -17.35 -14.06 1.59
C MET A 396 -17.19 -15.01 0.39
N ILE A 397 -16.20 -14.76 -0.46
CA ILE A 397 -15.86 -15.63 -1.61
C ILE A 397 -15.59 -17.07 -1.13
N ASP A 398 -14.76 -17.25 -0.10
CA ASP A 398 -14.44 -18.56 0.46
C ASP A 398 -15.69 -19.29 0.98
N ASN A 399 -16.62 -18.56 1.60
CA ASN A 399 -17.90 -19.11 2.07
C ASN A 399 -18.83 -19.49 0.93
N VAL A 400 -18.95 -18.64 -0.10
CA VAL A 400 -19.75 -18.92 -1.31
C VAL A 400 -19.19 -20.15 -2.02
N LYS A 401 -17.86 -20.25 -2.16
CA LYS A 401 -17.19 -21.40 -2.77
C LYS A 401 -17.48 -22.69 -2.01
N LYS A 402 -17.38 -22.69 -0.67
CA LYS A 402 -17.72 -23.87 0.15
C LYS A 402 -19.17 -24.30 -0.04
N LYS A 403 -20.10 -23.35 -0.04
CA LYS A 403 -21.54 -23.63 -0.24
C LYS A 403 -21.81 -24.16 -1.64
N MET A 404 -21.14 -23.60 -2.64
CA MET A 404 -21.18 -24.08 -4.02
C MET A 404 -20.70 -25.54 -4.10
N ASP A 405 -19.53 -25.86 -3.54
CA ASP A 405 -18.99 -27.23 -3.55
C ASP A 405 -19.88 -28.21 -2.73
N GLU A 406 -20.46 -27.79 -1.60
CA GLU A 406 -21.41 -28.59 -0.81
C GLU A 406 -22.70 -28.92 -1.59
N ILE A 407 -23.25 -27.97 -2.35
CA ILE A 407 -24.45 -28.18 -3.17
C ILE A 407 -24.13 -29.09 -4.35
N MET A 408 -22.97 -28.87 -4.98
CA MET A 408 -22.52 -29.67 -6.12
C MET A 408 -22.16 -31.11 -5.75
N GLY A 409 -21.75 -31.34 -4.49
CA GLY A 409 -21.49 -32.68 -3.96
C GLY A 409 -22.74 -33.50 -3.62
N LYS A 410 -23.96 -32.91 -3.63
CA LYS A 410 -25.20 -33.64 -3.33
C LYS A 410 -25.71 -34.41 -4.56
N PRO A 411 -26.17 -35.67 -4.40
CA PRO A 411 -26.59 -36.52 -5.52
C PRO A 411 -27.92 -36.11 -6.17
N SER A 412 -28.78 -35.35 -5.48
CA SER A 412 -30.05 -34.85 -6.02
C SER A 412 -29.89 -33.45 -6.64
N ARG A 413 -29.80 -33.37 -7.97
CA ARG A 413 -29.63 -32.13 -8.75
C ARG A 413 -30.96 -31.51 -9.20
N SER A 414 -31.99 -31.53 -8.37
CA SER A 414 -33.31 -30.99 -8.74
C SER A 414 -33.42 -29.46 -8.71
N SER A 415 -32.50 -28.76 -8.03
CA SER A 415 -32.44 -27.29 -7.98
C SER A 415 -31.18 -26.75 -8.65
N ARG A 416 -31.32 -25.71 -9.50
CA ARG A 416 -30.20 -24.98 -10.11
C ARG A 416 -29.49 -24.18 -9.02
N PHE A 417 -28.15 -24.15 -9.04
CA PHE A 417 -27.39 -23.31 -8.12
C PHE A 417 -27.62 -21.83 -8.45
N ASP A 418 -28.38 -21.12 -7.62
CA ASP A 418 -28.47 -19.67 -7.67
C ASP A 418 -27.46 -19.07 -6.67
N PRO A 419 -26.42 -18.34 -7.11
CA PRO A 419 -25.44 -17.75 -6.21
C PRO A 419 -25.98 -16.54 -5.43
N VAL A 420 -27.07 -15.91 -5.88
CA VAL A 420 -27.54 -14.62 -5.33
C VAL A 420 -27.84 -14.68 -3.83
N PRO A 421 -28.60 -15.67 -3.30
CA PRO A 421 -28.91 -15.71 -1.87
C PRO A 421 -27.66 -15.85 -0.99
N TYR A 422 -26.60 -16.47 -1.51
CA TYR A 422 -25.34 -16.67 -0.80
C TYR A 422 -24.42 -15.45 -0.88
N LEU A 423 -24.58 -14.62 -1.91
CA LEU A 423 -23.87 -13.35 -2.06
C LEU A 423 -24.47 -12.25 -1.16
N CYS A 424 -25.78 -12.24 -0.96
CA CYS A 424 -26.49 -11.25 -0.14
C CYS A 424 -26.32 -11.44 1.39
N GLY A 425 -25.21 -12.01 1.85
CA GLY A 425 -24.98 -12.26 3.27
C GLY A 425 -24.56 -11.02 4.05
N ASP A 426 -25.01 -10.89 5.30
CA ASP A 426 -24.64 -9.76 6.18
C ASP A 426 -23.20 -9.80 6.71
N SER A 427 -22.36 -10.71 6.21
CA SER A 427 -20.98 -10.89 6.70
C SER A 427 -20.13 -9.64 6.51
N ILE A 428 -20.28 -8.94 5.38
CA ILE A 428 -19.52 -7.71 5.10
C ILE A 428 -20.03 -6.58 6.00
N THR A 429 -21.35 -6.39 6.08
CA THR A 429 -21.99 -5.36 6.91
C THR A 429 -21.59 -5.49 8.37
N ASN A 430 -21.78 -6.69 8.95
CA ASN A 430 -21.48 -6.96 10.35
C ASN A 430 -19.98 -6.86 10.64
N GLY A 431 -19.13 -7.27 9.69
CA GLY A 431 -17.68 -7.15 9.81
C GLY A 431 -17.23 -5.69 9.90
N LEU A 432 -17.69 -4.85 8.96
CA LEU A 432 -17.37 -3.42 8.93
C LEU A 432 -17.90 -2.70 10.17
N GLU A 433 -19.17 -2.93 10.52
CA GLU A 433 -19.81 -2.28 11.66
C GLU A 433 -19.14 -2.66 12.99
N ARG A 434 -18.87 -3.96 13.20
CA ARG A 434 -18.19 -4.45 14.40
C ARG A 434 -16.78 -3.87 14.54
N THR A 435 -16.00 -3.88 13.47
CA THR A 435 -14.61 -3.39 13.51
C THR A 435 -14.54 -1.88 13.73
N LEU A 436 -15.41 -1.09 13.10
CA LEU A 436 -15.46 0.36 13.31
C LEU A 436 -16.02 0.75 14.68
N SER A 437 -17.00 0.01 15.20
CA SER A 437 -17.58 0.25 16.52
C SER A 437 -16.61 -0.07 17.66
N THR A 438 -15.96 -1.24 17.60
CA THR A 438 -15.03 -1.72 18.64
C THR A 438 -13.62 -1.14 18.52
N GLY A 439 -13.23 -0.69 17.31
CA GLY A 439 -11.88 -0.19 17.02
C GLY A 439 -10.81 -1.28 16.94
N ASN A 440 -11.21 -2.56 16.93
CA ASN A 440 -10.31 -3.71 16.85
C ASN A 440 -10.25 -4.24 15.40
N PHE A 441 -9.12 -4.00 14.75
CA PHE A 441 -8.82 -4.44 13.39
C PHE A 441 -8.04 -5.76 13.43
N ASN A 442 -8.79 -6.86 13.46
CA ASN A 442 -8.26 -8.22 13.50
C ASN A 442 -8.36 -8.86 12.11
N VAL A 443 -7.40 -8.54 11.25
CA VAL A 443 -7.34 -9.05 9.88
C VAL A 443 -6.36 -10.22 9.82
N LYS A 444 -6.91 -11.44 9.84
CA LYS A 444 -6.12 -12.68 9.93
C LYS A 444 -5.20 -12.87 8.72
N ARG A 445 -5.70 -12.55 7.51
CA ARG A 445 -4.97 -12.72 6.24
C ARG A 445 -3.68 -11.91 6.19
N PHE A 446 -3.72 -10.68 6.70
CA PHE A 446 -2.55 -9.78 6.76
C PHE A 446 -1.76 -9.87 8.08
N ARG A 447 -2.13 -10.82 8.96
CA ARG A 447 -1.57 -10.97 10.32
C ARG A 447 -1.52 -9.64 11.07
N MET A 448 -2.63 -8.90 10.98
CA MET A 448 -2.79 -7.60 11.62
C MET A 448 -3.78 -7.75 12.77
N ASP A 449 -3.30 -7.51 13.98
CA ASP A 449 -4.12 -7.39 15.20
C ASP A 449 -3.81 -6.01 15.80
N ARG A 450 -4.67 -5.04 15.49
CA ARG A 450 -4.54 -3.66 15.97
C ARG A 450 -5.77 -3.29 16.79
N LYS A 451 -5.54 -2.67 17.94
CA LYS A 451 -6.60 -2.23 18.86
C LYS A 451 -6.61 -0.71 18.96
N GLY A 452 -7.79 -0.15 19.21
CA GLY A 452 -7.95 1.30 19.42
C GLY A 452 -7.74 2.15 18.17
N MET A 453 -8.00 1.59 16.98
CA MET A 453 -7.86 2.29 15.69
C MET A 453 -8.96 3.32 15.45
N THR A 454 -10.14 3.08 16.03
CA THR A 454 -11.25 4.04 16.05
C THR A 454 -11.48 4.56 17.46
N GLN A 455 -11.90 5.81 17.55
CA GLN A 455 -12.26 6.46 18.81
C GLN A 455 -13.58 7.20 18.65
N VAL A 456 -14.29 7.40 19.76
CA VAL A 456 -15.48 8.26 19.76
C VAL A 456 -15.04 9.71 19.53
N LEU A 457 -15.70 10.42 18.62
CA LEU A 457 -15.37 11.81 18.33
C LEU A 457 -15.60 12.67 19.59
N ALA A 458 -14.66 13.56 19.89
CA ALA A 458 -14.71 14.37 21.10
C ALA A 458 -15.52 15.65 20.84
N ARG A 459 -16.80 15.66 21.23
CA ARG A 459 -17.72 16.81 21.10
C ARG A 459 -17.70 17.75 22.32
N LEU A 460 -16.52 18.02 22.87
CA LEU A 460 -16.37 19.00 23.98
C LEU A 460 -16.40 20.44 23.46
N SER A 461 -15.76 20.67 22.32
CA SER A 461 -15.72 21.96 21.63
C SER A 461 -15.45 21.73 20.15
N PHE A 462 -15.64 22.76 19.34
CA PHE A 462 -15.31 22.71 17.91
C PHE A 462 -13.83 22.35 17.67
N ILE A 463 -12.93 22.97 18.43
CA ILE A 463 -11.49 22.72 18.35
C ILE A 463 -11.14 21.30 18.79
N ALA A 464 -11.80 20.76 19.81
CA ALA A 464 -11.58 19.38 20.25
C ALA A 464 -11.97 18.37 19.15
N ALA A 465 -13.08 18.61 18.44
CA ALA A 465 -13.49 17.77 17.31
C ALA A 465 -12.46 17.86 16.17
N LEU A 466 -12.05 19.08 15.79
CA LEU A 466 -11.08 19.31 14.72
C LEU A 466 -9.71 18.71 15.02
N GLY A 467 -9.17 18.92 16.22
CA GLY A 467 -7.89 18.35 16.66
C GLY A 467 -7.93 16.83 16.72
N HIS A 468 -9.09 16.22 16.95
CA HIS A 468 -9.23 14.77 16.88
C HIS A 468 -9.11 14.25 15.42
N MET A 469 -9.59 15.01 14.43
CA MET A 469 -9.52 14.62 13.02
C MET A 469 -8.10 14.66 12.44
N THR A 470 -7.25 15.56 12.93
CA THR A 470 -5.86 15.74 12.47
C THR A 470 -4.85 14.88 13.24
N ARG A 471 -5.32 14.06 14.17
CA ARG A 471 -4.49 13.29 15.09
C ARG A 471 -3.89 12.06 14.42
N ILE A 472 -2.60 11.87 14.69
CA ILE A 472 -1.80 10.73 14.28
C ILE A 472 -1.48 9.88 15.51
N SER A 473 -1.77 8.60 15.41
CA SER A 473 -1.40 7.59 16.40
C SER A 473 -0.20 6.78 15.89
N PRO A 474 0.81 6.52 16.74
CA PRO A 474 1.88 5.61 16.39
C PRO A 474 1.45 4.16 16.61
N GLN A 475 2.21 3.24 16.03
CA GLN A 475 2.03 1.79 16.24
C GLN A 475 2.68 1.24 17.52
N PHE A 476 3.39 2.08 18.27
CA PHE A 476 4.08 1.64 19.48
C PHE A 476 3.14 1.54 20.67
N GLU A 477 3.36 0.52 21.51
CA GLU A 477 2.73 0.44 22.82
C GLU A 477 3.15 1.64 23.67
N LYS A 478 2.16 2.38 24.17
CA LYS A 478 2.35 3.63 24.93
C LYS A 478 3.13 3.41 26.25
N SER A 479 3.12 2.18 26.76
CA SER A 479 3.74 1.79 28.03
C SER A 479 5.28 1.80 28.01
N ARG A 480 5.90 1.76 26.82
CA ARG A 480 7.37 1.77 26.73
C ARG A 480 7.93 3.18 26.93
N LYS A 481 8.80 3.31 27.93
CA LYS A 481 9.52 4.56 28.27
C LYS A 481 10.79 4.74 27.43
N VAL A 482 10.65 4.74 26.10
CA VAL A 482 11.78 5.02 25.19
C VAL A 482 11.72 6.48 24.77
N SER A 483 12.80 7.23 24.98
CA SER A 483 12.88 8.66 24.69
C SER A 483 12.99 8.98 23.19
N GLY A 484 13.67 8.14 22.40
CA GLY A 484 13.92 8.34 20.97
C GLY A 484 12.69 8.76 20.15
N PRO A 485 11.62 7.94 20.08
CA PRO A 485 10.44 8.27 19.28
C PRO A 485 9.56 9.36 19.89
N ARG A 486 9.76 9.71 21.17
CA ARG A 486 9.04 10.77 21.89
C ARG A 486 9.67 12.15 21.68
N ALA A 487 10.96 12.19 21.37
CA ALA A 487 11.67 13.43 21.13
C ALA A 487 11.16 14.13 19.87
N LEU A 488 11.12 15.47 19.92
CA LEU A 488 10.79 16.31 18.79
C LEU A 488 11.91 16.20 17.74
N GLN A 489 11.61 15.65 16.56
CA GLN A 489 12.58 15.50 15.49
C GLN A 489 12.59 16.74 14.58
N PRO A 490 13.76 17.30 14.21
CA PRO A 490 13.83 18.42 13.26
C PRO A 490 13.23 18.09 11.88
N SER A 491 13.22 16.80 11.52
CA SER A 491 12.67 16.32 10.24
C SER A 491 11.17 16.53 10.07
N GLN A 492 10.43 16.83 11.14
CA GLN A 492 8.97 17.04 11.07
C GLN A 492 8.56 18.50 10.80
N TRP A 493 9.54 19.39 10.57
CA TRP A 493 9.31 20.81 10.29
C TRP A 493 8.28 21.03 9.17
N GLY A 494 7.25 21.81 9.47
CA GLY A 494 6.17 22.16 8.54
C GLY A 494 5.16 21.03 8.26
N MET A 495 5.40 19.81 8.74
CA MET A 495 4.53 18.64 8.51
C MET A 495 3.69 18.30 9.74
N LEU A 496 4.31 18.32 10.93
CA LEU A 496 3.68 18.02 12.21
C LEU A 496 3.76 19.24 13.13
N CYS A 497 2.74 19.42 13.97
CA CYS A 497 2.74 20.48 14.97
C CYS A 497 3.81 20.20 16.04
N PRO A 498 4.69 21.17 16.37
CA PRO A 498 5.72 20.98 17.38
C PRO A 498 5.18 21.03 18.83
N CYS A 499 4.00 21.62 19.03
CA CYS A 499 3.44 21.87 20.37
C CYS A 499 2.25 20.96 20.71
N ASP A 500 1.48 20.53 19.70
CA ASP A 500 0.22 19.82 19.92
C ASP A 500 0.44 18.31 20.13
N THR A 501 0.87 17.98 21.35
CA THR A 501 0.98 16.63 21.91
C THR A 501 0.32 16.63 23.29
N PRO A 502 -0.42 15.57 23.68
CA PRO A 502 -0.93 15.46 25.03
C PRO A 502 0.22 15.31 26.04
N GLU A 503 0.01 15.83 27.26
CA GLU A 503 0.89 15.57 28.40
C GLU A 503 0.63 14.17 28.98
N GLY A 504 1.63 13.57 29.62
CA GLY A 504 1.53 12.24 30.25
C GLY A 504 2.07 11.09 29.39
N GLU A 505 1.49 9.89 29.53
CA GLU A 505 2.00 8.67 28.89
C GLU A 505 2.05 8.75 27.35
N ALA A 506 1.16 9.54 26.75
CA ALA A 506 1.06 9.71 25.29
C ALA A 506 1.97 10.82 24.74
N CYS A 507 2.75 11.51 25.59
CA CYS A 507 3.60 12.62 25.19
C CYS A 507 4.66 12.20 24.15
N GLY A 508 4.73 12.95 23.05
CA GLY A 508 5.62 12.73 21.90
C GLY A 508 5.20 11.57 20.98
N LEU A 509 4.24 10.75 21.40
CA LEU A 509 3.73 9.62 20.64
C LEU A 509 2.53 10.03 19.79
N VAL A 510 1.53 10.67 20.41
CA VAL A 510 0.37 11.21 19.70
C VAL A 510 0.75 12.58 19.15
N LYS A 511 0.58 12.77 17.85
CA LYS A 511 0.98 13.97 17.12
C LYS A 511 -0.17 14.51 16.30
N ASN A 512 -0.09 15.78 15.91
CA ASN A 512 -1.08 16.40 15.03
C ASN A 512 -0.41 16.92 13.76
N LEU A 513 -1.13 16.84 12.64
CA LEU A 513 -0.69 17.44 11.38
C LEU A 513 -0.65 18.97 11.49
N ALA A 514 0.31 19.58 10.80
CA ALA A 514 0.35 21.03 10.61
C ALA A 514 -0.68 21.48 9.56
N LEU A 515 -0.94 22.80 9.51
CA LEU A 515 -2.00 23.40 8.72
C LEU A 515 -1.87 23.18 7.20
N MET A 516 -0.66 23.29 6.66
CA MET A 516 -0.39 23.21 5.21
C MET A 516 0.14 21.83 4.79
N THR A 517 -0.13 20.79 5.58
CA THR A 517 0.33 19.44 5.29
C THR A 517 -0.64 18.75 4.32
N HIS A 518 -0.09 18.06 3.32
CA HIS A 518 -0.85 17.22 2.41
C HIS A 518 -0.34 15.78 2.47
N VAL A 519 -1.25 14.81 2.64
CA VAL A 519 -0.92 13.39 2.58
C VAL A 519 -1.26 12.85 1.20
N THR A 520 -0.26 12.30 0.52
CA THR A 520 -0.38 11.83 -0.86
C THR A 520 -1.11 10.49 -0.94
N THR A 521 -1.91 10.30 -1.98
CA THR A 521 -2.47 9.00 -2.36
C THR A 521 -1.55 8.27 -3.33
N ASP A 522 -1.79 6.98 -3.56
CA ASP A 522 -1.03 6.21 -4.56
C ASP A 522 -1.32 6.70 -5.98
N GLU A 523 -0.26 6.78 -6.79
CA GLU A 523 -0.28 7.07 -8.23
C GLU A 523 0.24 5.86 -9.02
N GLU A 524 -0.06 5.79 -10.31
CA GLU A 524 0.40 4.69 -11.16
C GLU A 524 1.91 4.75 -11.44
N GLU A 525 2.60 3.64 -11.20
CA GLU A 525 4.06 3.56 -11.29
C GLU A 525 4.58 3.35 -12.72
N GLY A 526 3.83 2.65 -13.56
CA GLY A 526 4.26 2.19 -14.89
C GLY A 526 4.76 3.31 -15.82
N PRO A 527 3.99 4.41 -16.01
CA PRO A 527 4.44 5.53 -16.84
C PRO A 527 5.72 6.20 -16.33
N LEU A 528 5.87 6.29 -15.00
CA LEU A 528 7.05 6.91 -14.37
C LEU A 528 8.30 6.04 -14.53
N ILE A 529 8.16 4.72 -14.43
CA ILE A 529 9.26 3.77 -14.66
C ILE A 529 9.74 3.88 -16.13
N SER A 530 8.80 3.90 -17.07
CA SER A 530 9.11 4.04 -18.51
C SER A 530 9.84 5.36 -18.78
N LEU A 531 9.37 6.46 -18.18
CA LEU A 531 10.02 7.77 -18.27
C LEU A 531 11.46 7.75 -17.72
N CYS A 532 11.72 7.02 -16.63
CA CYS A 532 13.08 6.89 -16.10
C CYS A 532 14.04 6.31 -17.15
N TYR A 533 13.63 5.25 -17.86
CA TYR A 533 14.44 4.66 -18.93
C TYR A 533 14.64 5.62 -20.11
N TYR A 534 13.59 6.36 -20.53
CA TYR A 534 13.72 7.38 -21.57
C TYR A 534 14.68 8.52 -21.21
N LEU A 535 14.80 8.84 -19.91
CA LEU A 535 15.74 9.86 -19.42
C LEU A 535 17.19 9.35 -19.30
N GLY A 536 17.48 8.14 -19.76
CA GLY A 536 18.83 7.58 -19.85
C GLY A 536 19.25 6.73 -18.65
N VAL A 537 18.28 6.15 -17.93
CA VAL A 537 18.59 5.11 -16.92
C VAL A 537 18.97 3.81 -17.64
N GLU A 538 20.15 3.30 -17.35
CA GLU A 538 20.65 2.03 -17.86
C GLU A 538 20.08 0.88 -17.00
N ASP A 539 19.49 -0.14 -17.62
CA ASP A 539 18.90 -1.30 -16.93
C ASP A 539 19.97 -2.13 -16.19
N LEU A 540 19.61 -2.67 -15.03
CA LEU A 540 20.46 -3.51 -14.20
C LEU A 540 20.94 -4.79 -14.88
N GLU A 541 20.13 -5.37 -15.77
CA GLU A 541 20.48 -6.63 -16.44
C GLU A 541 21.65 -6.46 -17.43
N LEU A 542 21.89 -5.24 -17.91
CA LEU A 542 22.98 -4.91 -18.83
C LEU A 542 24.30 -4.63 -18.11
N LEU A 543 24.27 -4.46 -16.78
CA LEU A 543 25.43 -4.03 -16.00
C LEU A 543 26.20 -5.23 -15.43
N SER A 544 27.52 -5.15 -15.52
CA SER A 544 28.42 -6.02 -14.78
C SER A 544 28.43 -5.65 -13.28
N GLY A 545 28.84 -6.60 -12.42
CA GLY A 545 28.89 -6.34 -10.98
C GLY A 545 29.81 -5.17 -10.61
N GLU A 546 30.90 -5.00 -11.34
CA GLU A 546 31.88 -3.93 -11.12
C GLU A 546 31.36 -2.53 -11.49
N GLU A 547 30.36 -2.46 -12.38
CA GLU A 547 29.78 -1.21 -12.87
C GLU A 547 28.74 -0.63 -11.91
N LEU A 548 28.22 -1.43 -10.97
CA LEU A 548 27.17 -1.01 -10.05
C LEU A 548 27.59 0.19 -9.19
N HIS A 549 28.85 0.20 -8.78
CA HIS A 549 29.45 1.19 -7.88
C HIS A 549 30.59 1.99 -8.52
N THR A 550 30.54 2.20 -9.84
CA THR A 550 31.53 3.09 -10.50
C THR A 550 31.43 4.51 -9.97
N PRO A 551 32.57 5.23 -9.86
CA PRO A 551 32.56 6.64 -9.50
C PRO A 551 31.71 7.45 -10.48
N ASN A 552 31.10 8.54 -10.00
CA ASN A 552 30.19 9.40 -10.76
C ASN A 552 28.93 8.70 -11.30
N SER A 553 28.53 7.58 -10.70
CA SER A 553 27.31 6.89 -11.12
C SER A 553 26.45 6.48 -9.93
N PHE A 554 25.15 6.69 -10.09
CA PHE A 554 24.18 6.63 -9.00
C PHE A 554 23.10 5.61 -9.32
N LEU A 555 22.68 4.88 -8.30
CA LEU A 555 21.57 3.95 -8.41
C LEU A 555 20.26 4.71 -8.36
N VAL A 556 19.41 4.46 -9.35
CA VAL A 556 18.06 5.01 -9.39
C VAL A 556 17.12 4.03 -8.69
N ILE A 557 16.63 4.44 -7.52
CA ILE A 557 15.72 3.65 -6.69
C ILE A 557 14.32 4.26 -6.78
N PHE A 558 13.36 3.50 -7.29
CA PHE A 558 11.96 3.88 -7.43
C PHE A 558 11.10 3.08 -6.46
N ASN A 559 10.46 3.72 -5.48
CA ASN A 559 9.64 3.08 -4.44
C ASN A 559 10.27 1.85 -3.76
N GLY A 560 11.60 1.82 -3.69
CA GLY A 560 12.36 0.70 -3.12
C GLY A 560 12.85 -0.32 -4.13
N LEU A 561 12.41 -0.29 -5.38
CA LEU A 561 12.97 -1.09 -6.46
C LEU A 561 14.18 -0.39 -7.07
N ILE A 562 15.28 -1.11 -7.26
CA ILE A 562 16.42 -0.57 -8.01
C ILE A 562 16.09 -0.75 -9.49
N LEU A 563 15.92 0.35 -10.23
CA LEU A 563 15.61 0.31 -11.65
C LEU A 563 16.85 0.15 -12.52
N GLY A 564 17.95 0.76 -12.08
CA GLY A 564 19.12 0.93 -12.93
C GLY A 564 20.10 1.95 -12.41
N LYS A 565 20.99 2.38 -13.30
CA LYS A 565 22.06 3.33 -13.01
C LYS A 565 21.96 4.56 -13.90
N HIS A 566 22.41 5.70 -13.40
CA HIS A 566 22.51 6.94 -14.18
C HIS A 566 23.84 7.67 -13.91
N ARG A 567 24.52 8.14 -14.97
CA ARG A 567 25.84 8.81 -14.90
C ARG A 567 25.78 10.29 -14.51
N ARG A 568 24.65 10.97 -14.78
CA ARG A 568 24.47 12.41 -14.47
C ARG A 568 23.27 12.65 -13.54
N PRO A 569 23.34 12.29 -12.24
CA PRO A 569 22.19 12.30 -11.34
C PRO A 569 21.56 13.68 -11.16
N GLN A 570 22.36 14.75 -11.13
CA GLN A 570 21.86 16.11 -10.97
C GLN A 570 21.05 16.57 -12.19
N HIS A 571 21.48 16.21 -13.40
CA HIS A 571 20.74 16.48 -14.63
C HIS A 571 19.41 15.72 -14.63
N PHE A 572 19.43 14.43 -14.29
CA PHE A 572 18.22 13.61 -14.17
C PHE A 572 17.22 14.21 -13.18
N ALA A 573 17.66 14.55 -11.96
CA ALA A 573 16.80 15.14 -10.95
C ALA A 573 16.25 16.51 -11.37
N ALA A 574 17.05 17.35 -12.02
CA ALA A 574 16.61 18.65 -12.54
C ALA A 574 15.56 18.50 -13.65
N THR A 575 15.76 17.56 -14.58
CA THR A 575 14.81 17.28 -15.66
C THR A 575 13.49 16.73 -15.12
N MET A 576 13.53 15.78 -14.18
CA MET A 576 12.32 15.27 -13.51
C MET A 576 11.55 16.40 -12.79
N ARG A 577 12.25 17.30 -12.10
CA ARG A 577 11.63 18.47 -11.46
C ARG A 577 11.02 19.44 -12.48
N LYS A 578 11.65 19.64 -13.64
CA LYS A 578 11.11 20.47 -14.72
C LYS A 578 9.82 19.87 -15.29
N LEU A 579 9.81 18.56 -15.55
CA LEU A 579 8.61 17.85 -16.03
C LEU A 579 7.46 17.93 -15.02
N ARG A 580 7.76 17.83 -13.73
CA ARG A 580 6.76 18.00 -12.65
C ARG A 580 6.18 19.41 -12.63
N ARG A 581 7.04 20.43 -12.69
CA ARG A 581 6.63 21.84 -12.72
C ARG A 581 5.81 22.19 -13.95
N ALA A 582 6.02 21.48 -15.07
CA ALA A 582 5.23 21.61 -16.28
C ALA A 582 3.93 20.77 -16.29
N GLY A 583 3.61 20.09 -15.18
CA GLY A 583 2.40 19.25 -15.05
C GLY A 583 2.39 17.99 -15.90
N LYS A 584 3.55 17.52 -16.38
CA LYS A 584 3.66 16.28 -17.20
C LYS A 584 3.74 15.01 -16.37
N ILE A 585 4.19 15.13 -15.12
CA ILE A 585 4.19 14.06 -14.12
C ILE A 585 3.44 14.55 -12.87
N GLY A 586 2.98 13.62 -12.04
CA GLY A 586 2.22 13.92 -10.83
C GLY A 586 2.93 14.92 -9.92
N GLU A 587 2.16 15.86 -9.35
CA GLU A 587 2.67 16.95 -8.51
C GLU A 587 3.38 16.46 -7.24
N PHE A 588 3.03 15.24 -6.80
CA PHE A 588 3.58 14.60 -5.60
C PHE A 588 4.81 13.74 -5.84
N VAL A 589 5.20 13.51 -7.10
CA VAL A 589 6.39 12.71 -7.43
C VAL A 589 7.63 13.42 -6.89
N SER A 590 8.30 12.83 -5.90
CA SER A 590 9.48 13.40 -5.24
C SER A 590 10.77 12.79 -5.79
N VAL A 591 11.78 13.64 -6.04
CA VAL A 591 13.10 13.23 -6.50
C VAL A 591 14.20 13.97 -5.75
N TYR A 592 15.11 13.22 -5.13
CA TYR A 592 16.27 13.74 -4.42
C TYR A 592 17.51 12.92 -4.79
N VAL A 593 18.66 13.58 -4.76
CA VAL A 593 19.96 12.95 -4.98
C VAL A 593 20.58 12.75 -3.61
N ASN A 594 20.92 11.50 -3.27
CA ASN A 594 21.60 11.20 -2.02
C ASN A 594 23.11 11.23 -2.23
N GLU A 595 23.76 12.29 -1.76
CA GLU A 595 25.21 12.46 -1.90
C GLU A 595 26.02 11.39 -1.16
N LYS A 596 25.44 10.67 -0.20
CA LYS A 596 26.10 9.52 0.44
C LYS A 596 26.37 8.36 -0.54
N GLN A 597 25.70 8.32 -1.68
CA GLN A 597 26.03 7.37 -2.76
C GLN A 597 27.30 7.77 -3.52
N TYR A 598 27.76 9.01 -3.38
CA TYR A 598 29.00 9.46 -3.99
C TYR A 598 30.18 8.77 -3.31
N ILE A 599 30.79 7.84 -4.02
CA ILE A 599 32.06 7.25 -3.62
C ILE A 599 33.13 8.29 -3.99
N LYS A 600 33.70 8.96 -2.98
CA LYS A 600 34.93 9.73 -3.18
C LYS A 600 36.01 8.73 -3.60
N SER A 601 36.52 8.93 -4.82
CA SER A 601 37.63 8.17 -5.41
C SER A 601 38.86 8.20 -4.52
#